data_AF-A0A7X2KYC4-F1
#
_entry.id   AF-A0A7X2KYC4-F1
#
_cell.length_a   1.000
_cell.length_b   1.000
_cell.length_c   1.000
_cell.angle_alpha   90.00
_cell.angle_beta   90.00
_cell.angle_gamma   90.00
#
_symmetry.space_group_name_H-M   'P 1'
#
loop_
_entity.id
_entity.type
_entity.pdbx_description
1 polymer ?
#
loop_
_entity_poly.entity_id
_entity_poly.type
_entity_poly.pdbx_seq_one_letter_code
_entity_poly.pdbx_strand_id
1 'polypeptide(L)'
;MDRIYRVCQNIPIKERLYFPLIIILNWQLDSLKDSQNKAWEILKEIYYYDLEFFNKDMSTLGSDDKDWKFKFNGVNLFFNINHPQHKLHRSRKVNSFITMVVNPSENFQIVAPLVNGGRKVSNMIRDRVKVYNNGIVAETLGISDETKPDWKQYQHEESDAEIPSVCPFHMVEK
;
A
#
# COMPACT_ATOMS: atom_id res chain seq x y z
N MET A 1 -34.76 4.31 -6.33
CA MET A 1 -33.96 4.50 -5.11
C MET A 1 -32.59 4.97 -5.55
N ASP A 2 -32.36 6.28 -5.54
CA ASP A 2 -31.04 6.83 -5.80
C ASP A 2 -30.14 6.45 -4.64
N ARG A 3 -29.20 5.54 -4.88
CA ARG A 3 -28.09 5.35 -3.94
C ARG A 3 -27.31 6.65 -3.92
N ILE A 4 -27.38 7.38 -2.81
CA ILE A 4 -26.47 8.49 -2.54
C ILE A 4 -25.08 7.87 -2.36
N TYR A 5 -24.32 7.77 -3.45
CA TYR A 5 -22.91 7.41 -3.38
C TYR A 5 -22.15 8.59 -2.80
N ARG A 6 -21.52 8.40 -1.63
CA ARG A 6 -20.57 9.38 -1.11
C ARG A 6 -19.21 9.12 -1.76
N VAL A 7 -18.72 10.08 -2.53
CA VAL A 7 -17.38 10.02 -3.11
C VAL A 7 -16.35 10.33 -2.03
N CYS A 8 -15.37 9.46 -1.84
CA CYS A 8 -14.36 9.58 -0.77
C CYS A 8 -13.69 10.97 -0.74
N GLN A 9 -13.40 11.56 -1.92
CA GLN A 9 -12.81 12.89 -2.04
C GLN A 9 -13.62 13.99 -1.32
N ASN A 10 -14.94 13.85 -1.23
CA ASN A 10 -15.87 14.81 -0.62
C ASN A 10 -16.11 14.54 0.88
N ILE A 11 -15.59 13.45 1.43
CA ILE A 11 -15.74 13.10 2.84
C ILE A 11 -14.60 13.75 3.64
N PRO A 12 -14.85 14.44 4.76
CA PRO A 12 -13.77 14.99 5.60
C PRO A 12 -12.80 13.90 6.09
N ILE A 13 -11.50 14.20 6.15
CA ILE A 13 -10.45 13.19 6.46
C ILE A 13 -10.73 12.47 7.79
N LYS A 14 -11.19 13.19 8.83
CA LYS A 14 -11.54 12.60 10.14
C LYS A 14 -12.63 11.54 10.05
N GLU A 15 -13.55 11.67 9.10
CA GLU A 15 -14.63 10.70 8.86
C GLU A 15 -14.15 9.49 8.04
N ARG A 16 -12.99 9.56 7.37
CA ARG A 16 -12.42 8.46 6.58
C ARG A 16 -11.67 7.42 7.43
N LEU A 17 -11.29 7.75 8.66
CA LEU A 17 -10.35 6.97 9.48
C LEU A 17 -10.79 5.52 9.77
N TYR A 18 -12.09 5.27 9.76
CA TYR A 18 -12.68 3.99 10.19
C TYR A 18 -13.26 3.16 9.05
N PHE A 19 -13.00 3.56 7.81
CA PHE A 19 -13.59 2.92 6.63
C PHE A 19 -12.52 2.49 5.62
N PRO A 20 -11.62 1.54 5.98
CA PRO A 20 -10.73 0.96 4.99
C PRO A 20 -11.55 0.17 3.95
N LEU A 21 -11.11 0.21 2.70
CA LEU A 21 -11.57 -0.75 1.71
C LEU A 21 -10.70 -2.01 1.83
N ILE A 22 -11.33 -3.16 2.06
CA ILE A 22 -10.65 -4.46 2.06
C ILE A 22 -11.00 -5.17 0.76
N ILE A 23 -9.97 -5.52 -0.01
CA ILE A 23 -10.09 -6.28 -1.26
C ILE A 23 -9.53 -7.67 -1.00
N ILE A 24 -10.33 -8.70 -1.26
CA ILE A 24 -9.94 -10.12 -1.13
C ILE A 24 -9.97 -10.75 -2.50
N LEU A 25 -8.84 -11.36 -2.87
CA LEU A 25 -8.53 -11.75 -4.22
C LEU A 25 -8.27 -13.25 -4.28
N ASN A 26 -9.25 -13.99 -4.78
CA ASN A 26 -9.21 -15.46 -4.85
C ASN A 26 -8.49 -15.95 -6.11
N TRP A 27 -7.18 -15.73 -6.17
CA TRP A 27 -6.30 -16.41 -7.12
C TRP A 27 -5.52 -17.51 -6.43
N GLN A 28 -5.48 -18.68 -7.06
CA GLN A 28 -4.65 -19.80 -6.64
C GLN A 28 -3.28 -19.63 -7.28
N LEU A 29 -2.28 -19.26 -6.48
CA LEU A 29 -0.91 -18.99 -6.93
C LEU A 29 0.07 -19.75 -6.03
N ASP A 30 1.10 -20.33 -6.64
CA ASP A 30 1.95 -21.31 -5.96
C ASP A 30 3.11 -20.68 -5.18
N SER A 31 3.55 -19.48 -5.57
CA SER A 31 4.71 -18.80 -4.98
C SER A 31 4.39 -17.39 -4.48
N LEU A 32 5.22 -16.87 -3.57
CA LEU A 32 5.10 -15.48 -3.13
C LEU A 32 5.33 -14.55 -4.31
N LYS A 33 6.33 -14.83 -5.14
CA LYS A 33 6.65 -14.07 -6.36
C LYS A 33 5.44 -13.90 -7.27
N ASP A 34 4.74 -14.99 -7.58
CA ASP A 34 3.57 -14.95 -8.49
C ASP A 34 2.44 -14.14 -7.87
N SER A 35 2.21 -14.30 -6.56
CA SER A 35 1.21 -13.53 -5.82
C SER A 35 1.53 -12.03 -5.78
N GLN A 36 2.81 -11.67 -5.65
CA GLN A 36 3.23 -10.26 -5.64
C GLN A 36 3.18 -9.64 -7.02
N ASN A 37 3.60 -10.37 -8.05
CA ASN A 37 3.46 -9.96 -9.44
C ASN A 37 1.99 -9.72 -9.81
N LYS A 38 1.09 -10.62 -9.39
CA LYS A 38 -0.34 -10.44 -9.64
C LYS A 38 -0.90 -9.21 -8.93
N ALA A 39 -0.47 -8.96 -7.69
CA ALA A 39 -0.85 -7.74 -6.98
C ALA A 39 -0.36 -6.47 -7.68
N TRP A 40 0.88 -6.46 -8.20
CA TRP A 40 1.40 -5.34 -8.99
C TRP A 40 0.64 -5.12 -10.29
N GLU A 41 0.29 -6.20 -11.00
CA GLU A 41 -0.54 -6.15 -12.21
C GLU A 41 -1.88 -5.44 -11.95
N ILE A 42 -2.58 -5.82 -10.88
CA ILE A 42 -3.86 -5.21 -10.50
C ILE A 42 -3.69 -3.74 -10.15
N LEU A 43 -2.67 -3.37 -9.38
CA LEU A 43 -2.43 -1.96 -9.06
C LEU A 43 -2.13 -1.15 -10.32
N LYS A 44 -1.41 -1.71 -11.30
CA LYS A 44 -1.20 -1.06 -12.60
C LYS A 44 -2.51 -0.86 -13.34
N GLU A 45 -3.39 -1.87 -13.40
CA GLU A 45 -4.71 -1.73 -14.03
C GLU A 45 -5.54 -0.62 -13.37
N ILE A 46 -5.57 -0.56 -12.04
CA ILE A 46 -6.26 0.51 -11.30
C ILE A 46 -5.64 1.87 -11.60
N TYR A 47 -4.32 1.95 -11.68
CA TYR A 47 -3.59 3.18 -12.00
C TYR A 47 -3.92 3.68 -13.41
N TYR A 48 -3.86 2.81 -14.42
CA TYR A 48 -4.22 3.18 -15.80
C TYR A 48 -5.70 3.55 -15.93
N TYR A 49 -6.58 2.84 -15.23
CA TYR A 49 -7.99 3.22 -15.18
C TYR A 49 -8.19 4.64 -14.61
N ASP A 50 -7.46 5.02 -13.56
CA ASP A 50 -7.55 6.39 -13.01
C ASP A 50 -7.09 7.45 -14.02
N LEU A 51 -6.00 7.17 -14.73
CA LEU A 51 -5.44 8.07 -15.74
C LEU A 51 -6.41 8.28 -16.90
N GLU A 52 -6.97 7.20 -17.44
CA GLU A 52 -7.90 7.24 -18.56
C GLU A 52 -9.24 7.88 -18.18
N PHE A 53 -9.81 7.48 -17.04
CA PHE A 53 -11.18 7.86 -16.69
C PHE A 53 -11.28 9.25 -16.06
N PHE A 54 -10.27 9.65 -15.28
CA PHE A 54 -10.27 10.96 -14.61
C PHE A 54 -9.38 12.01 -15.29
N ASN A 55 -8.90 11.73 -16.53
CA ASN A 55 -8.15 12.65 -17.39
C ASN A 55 -7.02 13.40 -16.66
N LYS A 56 -6.23 12.67 -15.88
CA LYS A 56 -5.11 13.29 -15.16
C LYS A 56 -3.86 13.29 -16.02
N ASP A 57 -3.18 14.43 -16.03
CA ASP A 57 -1.88 14.60 -16.65
C ASP A 57 -0.91 13.52 -16.14
N MET A 58 -0.29 12.80 -17.07
CA MET A 58 0.73 11.77 -16.79
C MET A 58 1.96 12.38 -16.10
N SER A 59 2.11 13.69 -16.15
CA SER A 59 3.17 14.42 -15.48
C SER A 59 2.71 14.86 -14.08
N THR A 60 3.42 14.43 -13.04
CA THR A 60 3.72 15.35 -11.93
C THR A 60 4.83 14.87 -11.00
N LEU A 61 5.17 13.58 -10.91
CA LEU A 61 6.30 13.13 -10.08
C LEU A 61 7.00 11.94 -10.72
N GLY A 62 8.33 12.02 -10.86
CA GLY A 62 9.13 10.82 -11.11
C GLY A 62 8.83 9.85 -9.99
N SER A 63 8.40 8.64 -10.30
CA SER A 63 7.77 7.78 -9.29
C SER A 63 8.73 7.13 -8.28
N ASP A 64 10.01 7.52 -8.34
CA ASP A 64 11.02 7.29 -7.32
C ASP A 64 11.24 8.51 -6.41
N ASP A 65 10.54 9.62 -6.65
CA ASP A 65 10.45 10.76 -5.74
C ASP A 65 9.84 10.29 -4.42
N LYS A 66 10.48 10.67 -3.31
CA LYS A 66 10.02 10.39 -1.94
C LYS A 66 8.59 10.86 -1.69
N ASP A 67 8.13 11.87 -2.42
CA ASP A 67 6.79 12.46 -2.27
C ASP A 67 5.75 11.78 -3.20
N TRP A 68 6.14 10.78 -3.99
CA TRP A 68 5.21 10.03 -4.83
C TRP A 68 4.18 9.25 -3.99
N LYS A 69 2.92 9.36 -4.39
CA LYS A 69 1.77 8.67 -3.80
C LYS A 69 0.88 8.10 -4.90
N PHE A 70 0.33 6.90 -4.67
CA PHE A 70 -0.70 6.35 -5.56
C PHE A 70 -1.96 7.19 -5.41
N LYS A 71 -2.50 7.77 -6.50
CA LYS A 71 -3.69 8.62 -6.45
C LYS A 71 -4.82 7.98 -7.24
N PHE A 72 -6.01 7.93 -6.65
CA PHE A 72 -7.23 7.47 -7.32
C PHE A 72 -8.36 8.47 -7.05
N ASN A 73 -8.97 9.01 -8.10
CA ASN A 73 -10.04 9.99 -8.07
C ASN A 73 -9.81 11.11 -7.02
N GLY A 74 -8.62 11.74 -7.08
CA GLY A 74 -8.25 12.86 -6.21
C GLY A 74 -7.80 12.48 -4.79
N VAL A 75 -7.85 11.21 -4.40
CA VAL A 75 -7.45 10.72 -3.06
C VAL A 75 -6.14 9.94 -3.16
N ASN A 76 -5.17 10.22 -2.30
CA ASN A 76 -3.96 9.40 -2.21
C ASN A 76 -4.28 8.12 -1.45
N LEU A 77 -3.89 6.97 -1.99
CA LEU A 77 -4.15 5.65 -1.40
C LEU A 77 -2.85 4.98 -0.98
N PHE A 78 -2.94 4.26 0.14
CA PHE A 78 -1.91 3.37 0.63
C PHE A 78 -2.46 1.95 0.67
N PHE A 79 -1.66 1.01 0.18
CA PHE A 79 -2.03 -0.40 0.12
C PHE A 79 -1.19 -1.16 1.12
N ASN A 80 -1.83 -1.84 2.06
CA ASN A 80 -1.19 -2.90 2.85
C ASN A 80 -1.60 -4.24 2.22
N ILE A 81 -0.69 -4.84 1.46
CA ILE A 81 -0.95 -6.09 0.74
C ILE A 81 -0.38 -7.26 1.55
N ASN A 82 -1.18 -8.31 1.65
CA ASN A 82 -0.89 -9.51 2.43
C ASN A 82 -1.06 -10.74 1.55
N HIS A 83 -0.18 -11.73 1.73
CA HIS A 83 -0.07 -12.90 0.87
C HIS A 83 -0.08 -14.20 1.70
N PRO A 84 -0.77 -15.26 1.26
CA PRO A 84 -0.70 -16.57 1.90
C PRO A 84 0.70 -17.19 1.95
N GLN A 85 1.52 -16.86 0.96
CA GLN A 85 2.82 -17.49 0.71
C GLN A 85 3.95 -16.94 1.58
N HIS A 86 3.72 -15.85 2.33
CA HIS A 86 4.70 -15.34 3.30
C HIS A 86 5.08 -16.42 4.33
N LYS A 87 6.38 -16.57 4.58
CA LYS A 87 6.93 -17.50 5.57
C LYS A 87 7.62 -16.75 6.71
N LEU A 88 8.35 -15.68 6.37
CA LEU A 88 9.17 -14.91 7.31
C LEU A 88 8.39 -13.73 7.89
N HIS A 89 7.73 -12.95 7.02
CA HIS A 89 6.90 -11.81 7.41
C HIS A 89 5.51 -12.27 7.86
N ARG A 90 5.47 -12.90 9.04
CA ARG A 90 4.23 -13.41 9.65
C ARG A 90 3.13 -12.36 9.76
N SER A 91 3.49 -11.09 10.03
CA SER A 91 2.56 -9.96 10.09
C SER A 91 1.85 -9.65 8.76
N ARG A 92 2.33 -10.24 7.67
CA ARG A 92 1.83 -10.06 6.30
C ARG A 92 1.29 -11.35 5.70
N LYS A 93 1.30 -12.42 6.48
CA LYS A 93 0.73 -13.71 6.12
C LYS A 93 -0.77 -13.71 6.41
N VAL A 94 -1.55 -14.08 5.41
CA VAL A 94 -3.00 -14.35 5.51
C VAL A 94 -3.27 -15.82 5.18
N ASN A 95 -4.49 -16.31 5.40
CA ASN A 95 -4.73 -17.75 5.31
C ASN A 95 -4.81 -18.26 3.87
N SER A 96 -5.62 -17.62 3.02
CA SER A 96 -6.05 -18.25 1.76
C SER A 96 -5.93 -17.36 0.54
N PHE A 97 -6.15 -16.05 0.67
CA PHE A 97 -6.28 -15.14 -0.47
C PHE A 97 -5.44 -13.90 -0.29
N ILE A 98 -4.95 -13.35 -1.40
CA ILE A 98 -4.29 -12.05 -1.40
C ILE A 98 -5.30 -11.04 -0.82
N THR A 99 -4.86 -10.28 0.19
CA THR A 99 -5.72 -9.33 0.89
C THR A 99 -5.07 -7.96 0.88
N MET A 100 -5.76 -6.99 0.29
CA MET A 100 -5.34 -5.59 0.25
C MET A 100 -6.20 -4.78 1.21
N VAL A 101 -5.56 -4.15 2.20
CA VAL A 101 -6.21 -3.13 3.04
C VAL A 101 -5.83 -1.77 2.48
N VAL A 102 -6.83 -1.07 1.92
CA VAL A 102 -6.66 0.20 1.22
C VAL A 102 -7.17 1.34 2.10
N ASN A 103 -6.30 2.31 2.36
CA ASN A 103 -6.62 3.49 3.16
C ASN A 103 -6.21 4.77 2.43
N PRO A 104 -6.96 5.87 2.57
CA PRO A 104 -6.45 7.19 2.22
C PRO A 104 -5.15 7.48 2.99
N SER A 105 -4.07 7.86 2.28
CA SER A 105 -2.76 8.10 2.89
C SER A 105 -2.78 9.29 3.87
N GLU A 106 -3.71 10.23 3.67
CA GLU A 106 -3.89 11.38 4.57
C GLU A 106 -4.33 10.94 5.98
N ASN A 107 -4.93 9.75 6.13
CA ASN A 107 -5.32 9.21 7.43
C ASN A 107 -4.11 9.05 8.35
N PHE A 108 -2.94 8.70 7.81
CA PHE A 108 -1.71 8.50 8.60
C PHE A 108 -1.24 9.79 9.27
N GLN A 109 -1.46 10.95 8.65
CA GLN A 109 -1.09 12.24 9.22
C GLN A 109 -1.92 12.60 10.47
N ILE A 110 -3.15 12.09 10.55
CA ILE A 110 -4.05 12.33 11.69
C ILE A 110 -3.79 11.35 12.83
N VAL A 111 -3.54 10.08 12.52
CA VAL A 111 -3.37 9.04 13.56
C VAL A 111 -1.95 8.99 14.12
N ALA A 112 -0.95 9.45 13.36
CA ALA A 112 0.44 9.48 13.77
C ALA A 112 1.06 10.88 13.63
N PRO A 113 0.51 11.94 14.25
CA PRO A 113 1.10 13.26 14.18
C PRO A 113 2.49 13.24 14.82
N LEU A 114 3.50 13.67 14.04
CA LEU A 114 4.92 13.70 14.42
C LEU A 114 5.17 14.43 15.75
N VAL A 115 4.31 15.38 16.10
CA VAL A 115 4.49 16.30 17.23
C VAL A 115 3.94 15.74 18.56
N ASN A 116 3.00 14.79 18.54
CA ASN A 116 2.22 14.38 19.72
C ASN A 116 2.11 12.85 19.87
N GLY A 117 3.23 12.15 20.08
CA GLY A 117 3.21 10.72 20.43
C GLY A 117 3.04 9.74 19.26
N GLY A 118 2.78 10.22 18.03
CA GLY A 118 2.69 9.38 16.83
C GLY A 118 3.96 8.55 16.59
N ARG A 119 5.15 9.14 16.79
CA ARG A 119 6.43 8.42 16.71
C ARG A 119 6.54 7.28 17.75
N LYS A 120 5.99 7.45 18.96
CA LYS A 120 5.99 6.40 20.00
C LYS A 120 5.07 5.25 19.61
N VAL A 121 3.87 5.54 19.10
CA VAL A 121 2.92 4.51 18.65
C VAL A 121 3.49 3.74 17.45
N SER A 122 4.03 4.43 16.44
CA SER A 122 4.65 3.77 15.29
C SER A 122 5.85 2.91 15.69
N ASN A 123 6.70 3.38 16.62
CA ASN A 123 7.81 2.56 17.15
C ASN A 123 7.29 1.33 17.89
N MET A 124 6.26 1.47 18.72
CA MET A 124 5.65 0.34 19.43
C MET A 124 5.06 -0.69 18.46
N ILE A 125 4.41 -0.25 17.38
CA ILE A 125 3.90 -1.14 16.33
C ILE A 125 5.07 -1.87 15.65
N ARG A 126 6.15 -1.16 15.30
CA ARG A 126 7.35 -1.76 14.69
C ARG A 126 8.01 -2.80 15.61
N ASP A 127 8.14 -2.50 16.90
CA ASP A 127 8.70 -3.43 17.88
C ASP A 127 7.84 -4.70 17.99
N ARG A 128 6.51 -4.54 18.01
CA ARG A 128 5.57 -5.68 18.01
C ARG A 128 5.68 -6.51 16.73
N VAL A 129 5.76 -5.85 15.57
CA VAL A 129 5.94 -6.53 14.28
C VAL A 129 7.26 -7.30 14.26
N LYS A 130 8.36 -6.70 14.74
CA LYS A 130 9.66 -7.36 14.85
C LYS A 130 9.57 -8.60 15.73
N VAL A 131 8.99 -8.49 16.91
CA VAL A 131 8.81 -9.64 17.81
C VAL A 131 7.94 -10.72 17.14
N TYR A 132 6.84 -10.33 16.51
CA TYR A 132 5.92 -11.26 15.85
C TYR A 132 6.56 -12.00 14.67
N ASN A 133 7.42 -11.32 13.92
CA ASN A 133 8.19 -11.86 12.80
C ASN A 133 9.50 -12.54 13.24
N ASN A 134 9.65 -12.90 14.52
CA ASN A 134 10.84 -13.56 15.07
C ASN A 134 12.15 -12.79 14.82
N GLY A 135 12.10 -11.46 14.94
CA GLY A 135 13.24 -10.56 14.75
C GLY A 135 13.44 -10.06 13.32
N ILE A 136 12.72 -10.63 12.34
CA ILE A 136 12.82 -10.25 10.93
C ILE A 136 12.09 -8.93 10.69
N VAL A 137 12.80 -7.96 10.12
CA VAL A 137 12.28 -6.64 9.76
C VAL A 137 12.56 -6.44 8.27
N ALA A 138 11.54 -6.07 7.50
CA ALA A 138 11.73 -5.76 6.09
C ALA A 138 12.62 -4.51 5.95
N GLU A 139 13.48 -4.47 4.94
CA GLU A 139 14.30 -3.32 4.57
C GLU A 139 13.42 -2.09 4.23
N THR A 140 12.20 -2.37 3.79
CA THR A 140 11.15 -1.41 3.48
C THR A 140 10.50 -0.80 4.73
N LEU A 141 10.67 -1.40 5.92
CA LEU A 141 10.22 -0.88 7.22
C LEU A 141 11.30 -0.08 7.97
N GLY A 142 12.54 -0.11 7.50
CA GLY A 142 13.71 0.47 8.16
C GLY A 142 13.91 1.95 7.84
N ILE A 143 13.72 2.79 8.86
CA ILE A 143 14.22 4.17 8.99
C ILE A 143 13.38 5.25 8.27
N SER A 144 12.53 5.92 9.06
CA SER A 144 11.74 7.13 8.74
C SER A 144 11.01 7.10 7.40
N ASP A 145 9.70 6.87 7.47
CA ASP A 145 8.70 6.81 6.38
C ASP A 145 8.65 8.02 5.41
N GLU A 146 9.63 8.93 5.44
CA GLU A 146 9.68 10.17 4.64
C GLU A 146 10.72 10.14 3.51
N THR A 147 11.55 9.08 3.42
CA THR A 147 12.68 9.04 2.46
C THR A 147 12.45 8.12 1.26
N LYS A 148 11.39 7.32 1.26
CA LYS A 148 11.07 6.36 0.20
C LYS A 148 9.63 6.57 -0.28
N PRO A 149 9.36 6.40 -1.59
CA PRO A 149 7.99 6.45 -2.10
C PRO A 149 7.12 5.34 -1.48
N ASP A 150 5.82 5.62 -1.31
CA ASP A 150 4.89 4.74 -0.59
C ASP A 150 4.84 3.32 -1.15
N TRP A 151 4.95 3.18 -2.48
CA TRP A 151 4.83 1.88 -3.15
C TRP A 151 5.86 0.87 -2.66
N LYS A 152 7.04 1.30 -2.22
CA LYS A 152 8.06 0.40 -1.66
C LYS A 152 7.59 -0.31 -0.39
N GLN A 153 6.54 0.17 0.25
CA GLN A 153 6.01 -0.39 1.50
C GLN A 153 4.74 -1.24 1.30
N TYR A 154 4.21 -1.30 0.07
CA TYR A 154 2.95 -2.00 -0.19
C TYR A 154 3.07 -3.51 0.03
N GLN A 155 4.22 -4.07 -0.37
CA GLN A 155 4.59 -5.47 -0.27
C GLN A 155 5.95 -5.59 0.44
N HIS A 156 6.29 -6.78 0.95
CA HIS A 156 7.58 -7.05 1.58
C HIS A 156 8.32 -8.18 0.88
N GLU A 157 9.63 -8.03 0.78
CA GLU A 157 10.56 -8.99 0.20
C GLU A 157 10.66 -10.30 1.03
N GLU A 158 10.83 -11.44 0.36
CA GLU A 158 11.36 -12.69 0.94
C GLU A 158 12.23 -13.41 -0.11
N SER A 159 12.84 -14.54 0.24
CA SER A 159 13.86 -15.22 -0.58
C SER A 159 13.48 -15.47 -2.05
N ASP A 160 12.20 -15.65 -2.38
CA ASP A 160 11.72 -15.89 -3.74
C ASP A 160 11.02 -14.66 -4.37
N ALA A 161 10.83 -13.57 -3.63
CA ALA A 161 10.08 -12.40 -4.07
C ALA A 161 10.78 -11.10 -3.66
N GLU A 162 11.25 -10.35 -4.66
CA GLU A 162 11.95 -9.08 -4.47
C GLU A 162 11.00 -7.90 -4.76
N ILE A 163 11.23 -6.78 -4.06
CA ILE A 163 10.53 -5.52 -4.38
C ILE A 163 11.15 -4.94 -5.65
N PRO A 164 10.32 -4.45 -6.60
CA PRO A 164 10.82 -3.79 -7.80
C PRO A 164 11.87 -2.72 -7.49
N SER A 165 12.97 -2.71 -8.23
CA SER A 165 14.04 -1.70 -8.08
C SER A 165 13.63 -0.32 -8.58
N VAL A 166 12.72 -0.30 -9.56
CA VAL A 166 12.08 0.89 -10.12
C VAL A 166 10.59 0.84 -9.83
N CYS A 167 9.94 2.01 -9.83
CA CYS A 167 8.50 2.07 -9.62
C CYS A 167 7.71 1.20 -10.63
N PRO A 168 6.79 0.34 -10.14
CA PRO A 168 5.99 -0.53 -11.01
C PRO A 168 4.93 0.22 -11.83
N PHE A 169 4.73 1.51 -11.58
CA PHE A 169 3.78 2.38 -12.30
C PHE A 169 4.46 3.23 -13.37
N HIS A 170 5.79 3.14 -13.54
CA HIS A 170 6.44 3.70 -14.72
C HIS A 170 5.93 2.96 -15.96
N MET A 171 5.64 3.74 -17.00
CA MET A 171 5.22 3.32 -18.33
C MET A 171 5.92 2.01 -18.73
N VAL A 172 5.19 0.89 -18.73
CA VAL A 172 5.54 -0.22 -19.60
C VAL A 172 5.38 0.34 -21.01
N GLU A 173 6.43 0.28 -21.82
CA GLU A 173 6.42 0.77 -23.21
C GLU A 173 5.14 0.32 -23.93
N LYS A 174 4.54 1.23 -24.68
CA LYS A 174 3.48 0.90 -25.65
C LYS A 174 3.97 -0.12 -26.65
#